data_AF-A0A536X629-F1
#
_entry.id   AF-A0A536X629-F1
#
_cell.length_a   1.000
_cell.length_b   1.000
_cell.length_c   1.000
_cell.angle_alpha   90.00
_cell.angle_beta   90.00
_cell.angle_gamma   90.00
#
_symmetry.space_group_name_H-M   'P 1'
#
loop_
_entity.id
_entity.type
_entity.pdbx_description
1 polymer ?
#
loop_
_entity_poly.entity_id
_entity_poly.type
_entity_poly.pdbx_seq_one_letter_code
_entity_poly.pdbx_strand_id
1 'polypeptide(L)' 'MTLLVLGLALFLSLHLLPTLPSARAGLLTRWGEQRYKGIFSLLSGVGFILIVAGYYVGTRGAQLFASIPAA' A
#
# COMPACT_ATOMS: atom_id res chain seq x y z
N MET A 1 -7.76 -12.93 -5.06
CA MET A 1 -7.76 -12.38 -3.69
C MET A 1 -6.36 -12.25 -3.09
N THR A 2 -5.46 -13.23 -3.28
CA THR A 2 -4.10 -13.21 -2.74
C THR A 2 -3.30 -11.95 -3.10
N LEU A 3 -3.35 -11.48 -4.36
CA LEU A 3 -2.66 -10.26 -4.78
C LEU A 3 -3.12 -8.99 -4.05
N LEU A 4 -4.44 -8.86 -3.85
CA LEU A 4 -5.01 -7.72 -3.12
C LEU A 4 -4.55 -7.74 -1.66
N VAL A 5 -4.66 -8.89 -1.00
CA VAL A 5 -4.22 -9.06 0.39
C VAL A 5 -2.72 -8.78 0.54
N LEU A 6 -1.91 -9.28 -0.41
CA LEU A 6 -0.47 -9.03 -0.43
C LEU A 6 -0.16 -7.55 -0.62
N GLY A 7 -0.84 -6.88 -1.55
CA GLY A 7 -0.72 -5.44 -1.77
C GLY A 7 -1.10 -4.63 -0.53
N LEU A 8 -2.19 -5.01 0.13
CA LEU A 8 -2.65 -4.38 1.38
C LEU A 8 -1.63 -4.56 2.51
N ALA A 9 -1.15 -5.79 2.72
CA ALA A 9 -0.15 -6.09 3.74
C ALA A 9 1.16 -5.32 3.51
N LEU A 10 1.67 -5.30 2.27
CA LEU A 10 2.85 -4.52 1.90
C LEU A 10 2.63 -3.02 2.13
N PHE A 11 1.55 -2.47 1.57
CA PHE A 11 1.24 -1.04 1.65
C PHE A 11 1.10 -0.58 3.11
N LEU A 12 0.29 -1.26 3.92
CA LEU A 12 0.10 -0.88 5.32
C LEU A 12 1.40 -1.02 6.12
N SER A 13 2.11 -2.16 6.01
CA SER A 13 3.33 -2.37 6.81
C SER A 13 4.39 -1.32 6.51
N LEU A 14 4.60 -1.02 5.22
CA LEU A 14 5.56 -0.02 4.80
C LEU A 14 5.10 1.39 5.19
N HIS A 15 3.83 1.72 4.98
CA HIS A 15 3.27 3.03 5.27
C HIS A 15 3.18 3.35 6.77
N LEU A 16 3.06 2.33 7.63
CA LEU A 16 3.08 2.49 9.08
C LEU A 16 4.51 2.63 9.63
N LEU A 17 5.54 2.13 8.95
CA LEU A 17 6.92 2.20 9.43
C LEU A 17 7.40 3.62 9.84
N PRO A 18 7.07 4.70 9.09
CA PRO A 18 7.41 6.07 9.47
C PRO A 18 6.71 6.60 10.71
N THR A 19 5.59 6.00 11.14
CA THR A 19 4.87 6.43 12.35
C THR A 19 5.62 6.02 13.61
N LEU A 20 6.59 5.11 13.50
CA LEU A 20 7.52 4.71 14.57
C LEU A 20 8.76 5.64 14.56
N PRO A 21 8.88 6.59 15.49
CA PRO A 21 9.92 7.63 15.42
C PRO A 21 11.34 7.07 15.56
N SER A 22 11.53 6.01 16.36
CA SER A 22 12.82 5.35 16.58
C SER A 22 13.32 4.61 15.34
N ALA A 23 12.45 3.87 14.67
CA ALA A 23 12.78 3.17 13.42
C ALA A 23 13.10 4.17 12.30
N ARG A 24 12.29 5.22 12.18
CA ARG A 24 12.52 6.32 11.24
C ARG A 24 13.88 7.00 11.48
N ALA A 25 14.21 7.36 12.72
CA ALA A 25 15.47 8.04 13.04
C ALA A 25 16.71 7.18 12.72
N GLY A 26 16.68 5.87 12.99
CA GLY A 26 17.75 4.94 12.63
C GLY A 26 17.92 4.75 11.11
N LEU A 27 16.85 4.82 10.34
CA LEU A 27 16.89 4.73 8.89
C LEU A 27 17.35 6.05 8.24
N LEU A 28 16.90 7.19 8.76
CA LEU A 28 17.35 8.51 8.30
C LEU A 28 18.84 8.75 8.56
N THR A 29 19.35 8.36 9.73
CA THR A 29 20.78 8.49 10.06
C THR A 29 21.67 7.64 9.15
N ARG A 30 21.19 6.48 8.68
CA ARG A 30 21.95 5.60 7.79
C ARG A 30 21.86 6.00 6.32
N TRP A 31 20.69 6.40 5.83
CA TRP A 31 20.42 6.56 4.39
C TRP A 31 20.16 8.00 3.94
N GLY A 32 20.00 8.93 4.87
CA GLY A 32 19.61 10.30 4.59
C GLY A 32 18.12 10.45 4.27
N GLU A 33 17.60 11.66 4.48
CA GLU A 33 16.16 11.94 4.39
C GLU A 33 15.61 11.74 2.96
N GLN A 34 16.33 12.23 1.95
CA GLN A 34 15.85 12.19 0.56
C GLN A 34 15.79 10.77 0.01
N ARG A 35 16.82 9.95 0.29
CA ARG A 35 16.86 8.57 -0.18
C ARG A 35 15.82 7.71 0.53
N TYR A 36 15.63 7.91 1.84
CA TYR A 36 14.57 7.26 2.60
C TYR A 36 13.19 7.57 2.03
N LYS A 37 12.87 8.86 1.80
CA LYS A 37 11.57 9.28 1.24
C LYS A 37 11.34 8.73 -0.17
N GLY A 38 12.37 8.72 -1.02
CA GLY A 38 12.26 8.17 -2.38
C GLY A 38 11.94 6.67 -2.38
N ILE A 39 12.70 5.89 -1.61
CA ILE A 39 12.49 4.44 -1.50
C ILE A 39 11.13 4.15 -0.85
N PHE A 40 10.79 4.85 0.22
CA PHE A 40 9.50 4.72 0.90
C PHE A 40 8.32 4.99 -0.05
N SER A 41 8.39 6.07 -0.84
CA SER A 41 7.36 6.43 -1.81
C SER A 41 7.23 5.36 -2.90
N LEU A 42 8.36 4.87 -3.44
CA LEU A 42 8.37 3.83 -4.46
C LEU A 42 7.75 2.53 -3.93
N LEU A 43 8.15 2.08 -2.74
CA LEU A 43 7.62 0.86 -2.11
C LEU A 43 6.12 0.99 -1.79
N SER A 44 5.69 2.14 -1.28
CA SER A 44 4.26 2.44 -1.05
C SER A 44 3.48 2.46 -2.36
N GLY A 45 4.04 3.05 -3.42
CA GLY A 45 3.44 3.08 -4.75
C GLY A 45 3.27 1.68 -5.34
N VAL A 46 4.29 0.82 -5.22
CA VAL A 46 4.20 -0.59 -5.63
C VAL A 46 3.09 -1.31 -4.87
N GLY A 47 3.05 -1.19 -3.53
CA GLY A 47 1.97 -1.77 -2.72
C GLY A 47 0.58 -1.31 -3.15
N PHE A 48 0.44 -0.01 -3.45
CA PHE A 48 -0.80 0.56 -3.96
C PHE A 48 -1.20 0.00 -5.33
N ILE A 49 -0.25 -0.11 -6.26
CA ILE A 49 -0.49 -0.74 -7.58
C ILE A 49 -0.95 -2.19 -7.42
N LEU A 50 -0.36 -2.95 -6.49
CA LEU A 50 -0.80 -4.33 -6.22
C LEU A 50 -2.23 -4.38 -5.69
N ILE A 51 -2.67 -3.41 -4.88
CA ILE A 51 -4.05 -3.32 -4.41
C ILE A 51 -5.00 -3.11 -5.60
N VAL A 52 -4.69 -2.13 -6.47
CA VAL A 52 -5.52 -1.81 -7.65
C VAL A 52 -5.58 -3.00 -8.61
N ALA A 53 -4.43 -3.60 -8.94
CA ALA A 53 -4.35 -4.76 -9.81
C ALA A 53 -5.06 -5.98 -9.19
N GLY A 54 -4.87 -6.20 -7.88
CA GLY A 54 -5.52 -7.28 -7.14
C GLY A 54 -7.04 -7.13 -7.09
N TYR A 55 -7.56 -5.90 -7.01
CA TYR A 55 -8.98 -5.60 -7.11
C TYR A 55 -9.53 -5.83 -8.52
N TYR A 56 -8.79 -5.40 -9.56
CA TYR A 56 -9.19 -5.58 -10.95
C TYR A 56 -9.26 -7.06 -11.36
N VAL A 57 -8.23 -7.84 -10.99
CA VAL A 57 -8.13 -9.28 -11.30
C VAL A 57 -9.02 -10.12 -10.37
N GLY A 58 -9.39 -9.59 -9.21
CA GLY A 58 -10.20 -10.30 -8.23
C GLY A 58 -11.58 -10.67 -8.76
N THR A 59 -11.96 -11.94 -8.62
CA THR A 59 -13.33 -12.41 -8.86
C THR A 59 -14.31 -11.64 -7.98
N ARG A 60 -15.26 -10.94 -8.59
CA ARG A 60 -16.30 -10.23 -7.86
C ARG A 60 -17.25 -11.26 -7.24
N GLY A 61 -17.37 -11.24 -5.91
CA GLY A 61 -18.38 -12.01 -5.19
C GLY A 61 -19.78 -11.42 -5.39
N ALA A 62 -20.78 -12.03 -4.73
CA ALA A 62 -22.14 -11.52 -4.74
C ALA A 62 -22.15 -10.03 -4.31
N GLN A 63 -22.73 -9.16 -5.15
CA GLN A 63 -22.90 -7.77 -4.79
C GLN A 63 -23.91 -7.67 -3.64
N LEU A 64 -23.42 -7.32 -2.46
CA LEU A 64 -24.24 -7.16 -1.26
C LEU A 64 -25.05 -5.87 -1.28
N PHE A 65 -24.68 -4.93 -2.16
CA PHE A 65 -25.34 -3.63 -2.32
C PHE A 65 -25.77 -3.46 -3.77
N ALA A 66 -26.98 -2.93 -3.97
CA ALA A 66 -27.46 -2.55 -5.30
C ALA A 66 -26.54 -1.45 -5.87
N SER A 67 -26.07 -1.63 -7.10
CA SER A 67 -25.39 -0.57 -7.83
C SER A 67 -26.36 0.60 -8.03
N ILE A 68 -25.96 1.80 -7.61
CA ILE A 68 -26.74 3.01 -7.89
C ILE A 68 -26.87 3.14 -9.41
N PRO A 69 -28.10 3.23 -9.95
CA PRO A 69 -28.27 3.40 -11.39
C PRO A 69 -27.57 4.70 -11.82
N ALA A 70 -26.82 4.63 -12.92
CA ALA A 70 -26.26 5.83 -13.53
C ALA A 70 -27.43 6.74 -13.94
N ALA A 71 -27.41 7.98 -13.43
CA ALA A 71 -28.40 9.02 -13.76
C ALA A 71 -28.30 9.44 -15.23
#